data_AF-A0A0N1MX63-F1
#
_entry.id   AF-A0A0N1MX63-F1
#
_cell.length_a   1.000
_cell.length_b   1.000
_cell.length_c   1.000
_cell.angle_alpha   90.00
_cell.angle_beta   90.00
_cell.angle_gamma   90.00
#
_symmetry.space_group_name_H-M   'P 1'
#
loop_
_entity.id
_entity.type
_entity.pdbx_description
1 polymer ?
#
loop_
_entity_poly.entity_id
_entity_poly.type
_entity_poly.pdbx_seq_one_letter_code
_entity_poly.pdbx_strand_id
1 'polypeptide(L)'
;MTAPDRIPPHHAFPDVSWIDLQAELRRELARRREAFPAMVRKGQMTEQERQHQTDLFSALLEDAQRFQQAMAPLDQGKPCTNPLKLHKLHGYTWHQRRAAITRELDNRHRLYPLWIRKGQLTQRDADLFTRRLTCMRAIYELGYDWNPSNGARCHFASAAPSPAERDAREQWHIIETEIAARDGQAQEAMAL
;
A
#
# COMPACT_ATOMS: atom_id res chain seq x y z
N MET A 1 7.27 18.77 23.72
CA MET A 1 6.86 18.33 22.36
C MET A 1 6.99 16.82 22.30
N THR A 2 5.88 16.09 22.39
CA THR A 2 5.83 14.62 22.29
C THR A 2 6.01 14.22 20.83
N ALA A 3 6.94 13.29 20.56
CA ALA A 3 7.29 12.86 19.21
C ALA A 3 6.08 12.20 18.50
N PRO A 4 5.69 12.64 17.29
CA PRO A 4 4.51 12.18 16.55
C PRO A 4 4.64 10.79 15.89
N ASP A 5 5.50 9.90 16.40
CA ASP A 5 5.88 8.62 15.76
C ASP A 5 5.64 7.38 16.62
N ARG A 6 4.75 7.43 17.62
CA ARG A 6 4.57 6.27 18.52
C ARG A 6 3.75 5.14 17.92
N ILE A 7 2.86 5.42 16.96
CA ILE A 7 1.94 4.42 16.44
C ILE A 7 2.43 3.94 15.07
N PRO A 8 2.83 2.67 14.93
CA PRO A 8 3.26 2.14 13.65
C PRO A 8 2.09 2.14 12.64
N PRO A 9 2.37 2.24 11.33
CA PRO A 9 1.33 2.21 10.31
C PRO A 9 0.51 0.90 10.31
N HIS A 10 1.15 -0.19 10.73
CA HIS A 10 0.53 -1.50 10.80
C HIS A 10 1.15 -2.30 11.96
N HIS A 11 0.32 -2.96 12.76
CA HIS A 11 0.76 -3.67 13.97
C HIS A 11 1.78 -4.79 13.69
N ALA A 12 1.65 -5.50 12.56
CA ALA A 12 2.62 -6.52 12.11
C ALA A 12 4.00 -5.95 11.67
N PHE A 13 4.13 -4.62 11.60
CA PHE A 13 5.35 -3.91 11.20
C PHE A 13 5.70 -2.86 12.27
N PRO A 14 5.94 -3.28 13.54
CA PRO A 14 6.20 -2.34 14.63
C PRO A 14 7.51 -1.56 14.45
N ASP A 15 8.40 -2.08 13.60
CA ASP A 15 9.69 -1.51 13.23
C ASP A 15 9.61 -0.45 12.12
N VAL A 16 8.44 -0.28 11.48
CA VAL A 16 8.24 0.69 10.41
C VAL A 16 7.47 1.89 10.96
N SER A 17 8.01 3.10 10.85
CA SER A 17 7.27 4.34 11.15
C SER A 17 6.53 4.89 9.92
N TRP A 18 5.61 5.85 10.14
CA TRP A 18 5.01 6.60 9.03
C TRP A 18 6.03 7.37 8.20
N ILE A 19 7.07 7.92 8.85
CA ILE A 19 8.16 8.62 8.19
C ILE A 19 8.94 7.66 7.28
N ASP A 20 9.27 6.47 7.79
CA ASP A 20 9.96 5.42 7.03
C ASP A 20 9.18 5.00 5.78
N LEU A 21 7.88 4.78 5.95
CA LEU A 21 6.97 4.38 4.88
C LEU A 21 6.90 5.45 3.78
N GLN A 22 6.70 6.71 4.16
CA GLN A 22 6.66 7.83 3.21
C GLN A 22 8.02 8.05 2.55
N ALA A 23 9.13 7.88 3.27
CA ALA A 23 10.46 7.99 2.71
C ALA A 23 10.70 6.93 1.62
N GLU A 24 10.23 5.70 1.82
CA GLU A 24 10.33 4.64 0.82
C GLU A 24 9.48 4.93 -0.43
N LEU A 25 8.24 5.40 -0.24
CA LEU A 25 7.37 5.77 -1.37
C LEU A 25 7.95 6.95 -2.17
N ARG A 26 8.54 7.94 -1.50
CA ARG A 26 9.27 9.05 -2.15
C ARG A 26 10.50 8.55 -2.90
N ARG A 27 11.28 7.63 -2.31
CA ARG A 27 12.46 7.03 -2.95
C ARG A 27 12.07 6.32 -4.26
N GLU A 28 11.03 5.49 -4.22
CA GLU A 28 10.57 4.78 -5.42
C GLU A 28 10.03 5.75 -6.48
N LEU A 29 9.26 6.76 -6.07
CA LEU A 29 8.76 7.79 -6.99
C LEU A 29 9.90 8.57 -7.67
N ALA A 30 10.93 8.95 -6.92
CA ALA A 30 12.12 9.62 -7.44
C ALA A 30 12.86 8.73 -8.45
N ARG A 31 13.09 7.46 -8.10
CA ARG A 31 13.73 6.47 -8.97
C ARG A 31 12.96 6.26 -10.28
N ARG A 32 11.62 6.25 -10.24
CA ARG A 32 10.77 6.16 -11.44
C ARG A 32 10.89 7.40 -12.32
N ARG A 33 10.85 8.59 -11.72
CA ARG A 33 11.03 9.87 -12.43
C ARG A 33 12.39 9.96 -13.12
N GLU A 34 13.43 9.38 -12.52
CA GLU A 34 14.77 9.34 -13.11
C GLU A 34 14.90 8.27 -14.21
N ALA A 35 14.47 7.03 -13.94
CA ALA A 35 14.75 5.89 -14.81
C ALA A 35 13.81 5.78 -16.01
N PHE A 36 12.51 6.04 -15.84
CA PHE A 36 11.52 5.76 -16.87
C PHE A 36 11.66 6.61 -18.14
N PRO A 37 12.05 7.90 -18.10
CA PRO A 37 12.30 8.65 -19.33
C PRO A 37 13.32 7.98 -20.27
N ALA A 38 14.35 7.33 -19.71
CA ALA A 38 15.30 6.57 -20.50
C ALA A 38 14.69 5.29 -21.09
N MET A 39 13.78 4.63 -20.38
CA MET A 39 13.05 3.46 -20.89
C MET A 39 12.11 3.84 -22.05
N VAL A 40 11.44 4.99 -21.96
CA VAL A 40 10.60 5.53 -23.03
C VAL A 40 11.42 5.80 -24.29
N ARG A 41 12.56 6.49 -24.16
CA ARG A 41 13.47 6.73 -25.29
C ARG A 41 13.99 5.46 -25.96
N LYS A 42 14.13 4.36 -25.19
CA LYS A 42 14.57 3.05 -25.69
C LYS A 42 13.43 2.20 -26.24
N GLY A 43 12.19 2.69 -26.27
CA GLY A 43 11.01 1.94 -26.71
C GLY A 43 10.62 0.77 -25.80
N GLN A 44 11.10 0.75 -24.55
CA GLN A 44 10.81 -0.30 -23.57
C GLN A 44 9.55 -0.02 -22.75
N MET A 45 9.01 1.19 -22.85
CA MET A 45 7.83 1.68 -22.15
C MET A 45 7.21 2.81 -22.99
N THR A 46 5.89 2.92 -23.00
CA THR A 46 5.20 4.06 -23.62
C THR A 46 5.16 5.26 -22.67
N GLU A 47 4.99 6.47 -23.20
CA GLU A 47 4.85 7.67 -22.36
C GLU A 47 3.61 7.62 -21.47
N GLN A 48 2.52 7.00 -21.96
CA GLN A 48 1.30 6.78 -21.18
C GLN A 48 1.55 5.85 -19.99
N GLU A 49 2.28 4.75 -20.18
CA GLU A 49 2.65 3.84 -19.09
C GLU A 49 3.57 4.51 -18.08
N ARG A 50 4.55 5.31 -18.54
CA ARG A 50 5.40 6.11 -17.65
C ARG A 50 4.55 6.99 -16.74
N GLN A 51 3.65 7.76 -17.33
CA GLN A 51 2.79 8.70 -16.61
C GLN A 51 1.91 7.96 -15.62
N HIS A 52 1.19 6.92 -16.08
CA HIS A 52 0.34 6.09 -15.23
C HIS A 52 1.09 5.49 -14.03
N GLN A 53 2.28 4.92 -14.25
CA GLN A 53 3.08 4.33 -13.18
C GLN A 53 3.64 5.35 -12.19
N THR A 54 3.86 6.59 -12.63
CA THR A 54 4.31 7.70 -11.78
C THR A 54 3.16 8.22 -10.92
N ASP A 55 2.01 8.45 -11.55
CA ASP A 55 0.80 8.94 -10.87
C ASP A 55 0.28 7.93 -9.85
N LEU A 56 0.35 6.64 -10.18
CA LEU A 56 -0.06 5.57 -9.27
C LEU A 56 0.81 5.56 -8.00
N PHE A 57 2.13 5.74 -8.11
CA PHE A 57 3.00 5.86 -6.92
C PHE A 57 2.87 7.19 -6.18
N SER A 58 2.49 8.27 -6.87
CA SER A 58 2.10 9.53 -6.22
C SER A 58 0.86 9.32 -5.34
N ALA A 59 -0.16 8.63 -5.87
CA ALA A 59 -1.37 8.28 -5.13
C ALA A 59 -1.08 7.41 -3.89
N LEU A 60 -0.14 6.45 -3.99
CA LEU A 60 0.30 5.66 -2.83
C LEU A 60 0.91 6.54 -1.73
N LEU A 61 1.71 7.54 -2.10
CA LEU A 61 2.31 8.48 -1.14
C LEU A 61 1.24 9.36 -0.47
N GLU A 62 0.28 9.87 -1.27
CA GLU A 62 -0.86 10.63 -0.75
C GLU A 62 -1.69 9.80 0.24
N ASP A 63 -1.89 8.51 -0.04
CA ASP A 63 -2.57 7.60 0.88
C ASP A 63 -1.80 7.40 2.18
N ALA A 64 -0.48 7.20 2.13
CA ALA A 64 0.32 7.07 3.34
C ALA A 64 0.20 8.31 4.24
N GLN A 65 0.13 9.51 3.65
CA GLN A 65 -0.12 10.75 4.38
C GLN A 65 -1.54 10.82 4.94
N ARG A 66 -2.54 10.44 4.14
CA ARG A 66 -3.95 10.40 4.54
C ARG A 66 -4.18 9.43 5.69
N PHE A 67 -3.59 8.24 5.65
CA PHE A 67 -3.71 7.25 6.73
C PHE A 67 -2.99 7.71 8.00
N GLN A 68 -1.82 8.35 7.89
CA GLN A 68 -1.17 8.98 9.04
C GLN A 68 -2.09 10.04 9.68
N GLN A 69 -2.71 10.91 8.87
CA GLN A 69 -3.65 11.91 9.37
C GLN A 69 -4.89 11.29 10.03
N ALA A 70 -5.39 10.17 9.50
CA ALA A 70 -6.51 9.42 10.08
C ALA A 70 -6.17 8.86 11.47
N MET A 71 -4.91 8.48 11.69
CA MET A 71 -4.43 7.89 12.94
C MET A 71 -3.87 8.88 13.96
N ALA A 72 -3.50 10.09 13.54
CA ALA A 72 -2.98 11.15 14.43
C ALA A 72 -3.81 11.43 15.71
N PRO A 73 -5.16 11.30 15.72
CA PRO A 73 -5.94 11.44 16.96
C PRO A 73 -5.57 10.40 18.05
N LEU A 74 -5.11 9.21 17.67
CA LEU A 74 -4.75 8.16 18.64
C LEU A 74 -3.56 8.57 19.52
N ASP A 75 -2.61 9.34 18.98
CA ASP A 75 -1.50 9.91 19.77
C ASP A 75 -1.96 10.88 20.86
N GLN A 76 -3.19 11.38 20.75
CA GLN A 76 -3.84 12.27 21.71
C GLN A 76 -4.86 11.54 22.60
N GLY A 77 -4.91 10.20 22.54
CA GLY A 77 -5.91 9.39 23.26
C GLY A 77 -7.33 9.52 22.70
N LYS A 78 -7.49 9.99 21.46
CA LYS A 78 -8.79 10.15 20.78
C LYS A 78 -9.00 9.03 19.76
N PRO A 79 -10.25 8.65 19.45
CA PRO A 79 -10.52 7.65 18.42
C PRO A 79 -9.99 8.10 17.06
N CYS A 80 -9.56 7.15 16.24
CA CYS A 80 -9.10 7.43 14.88
C CYS A 80 -10.23 8.04 14.02
N THR A 81 -9.84 8.86 13.06
CA THR A 81 -10.77 9.36 12.03
C THR A 81 -10.93 8.29 10.97
N ASN A 82 -12.16 8.02 10.52
CA ASN A 82 -12.37 7.13 9.38
C ASN A 82 -11.62 7.71 8.16
N PRO A 83 -10.67 6.98 7.53
CA PRO A 83 -9.91 7.47 6.38
C PRO A 83 -10.77 7.92 5.20
N LEU A 84 -12.00 7.42 5.08
CA LEU A 84 -12.97 7.80 4.04
C LEU A 84 -13.54 9.21 4.23
N LYS A 85 -13.46 9.75 5.46
CA LYS A 85 -13.84 11.13 5.76
C LYS A 85 -12.74 12.12 5.37
N LEU A 86 -11.53 11.63 5.12
CA LEU A 86 -10.44 12.43 4.58
C LEU A 86 -10.50 12.42 3.05
N HIS A 87 -10.30 13.58 2.45
CA HIS A 87 -10.43 13.72 1.00
C HIS A 87 -9.33 12.93 0.27
N LYS A 88 -9.72 12.14 -0.75
CA LYS A 88 -8.81 11.51 -1.70
C LYS A 88 -8.46 12.54 -2.78
N LEU A 89 -7.19 12.63 -3.14
CA LEU A 89 -6.71 13.57 -4.16
C LEU A 89 -6.47 12.90 -5.52
N HIS A 90 -6.72 11.60 -5.65
CA HIS A 90 -6.42 10.81 -6.86
C HIS A 90 -7.61 9.97 -7.33
N GLY A 91 -7.60 9.61 -8.62
CA GLY A 91 -8.64 8.79 -9.27
C GLY A 91 -8.43 7.27 -9.24
N TYR A 92 -7.33 6.78 -8.65
CA TYR A 92 -7.01 5.35 -8.66
C TYR A 92 -7.85 4.53 -7.67
N THR A 93 -8.32 3.37 -8.12
CA THR A 93 -9.06 2.42 -7.29
C THR A 93 -8.15 1.72 -6.29
N TRP A 94 -8.74 1.12 -5.25
CA TRP A 94 -8.01 0.27 -4.31
C TRP A 94 -7.27 -0.88 -5.01
N HIS A 95 -7.92 -1.56 -5.97
CA HIS A 95 -7.31 -2.67 -6.71
C HIS A 95 -6.08 -2.24 -7.50
N GLN A 96 -6.15 -1.09 -8.17
CA GLN A 96 -5.03 -0.54 -8.93
C GLN A 96 -3.82 -0.26 -8.03
N ARG A 97 -4.06 0.34 -6.86
CA ARG A 97 -3.03 0.68 -5.86
C ARG A 97 -2.40 -0.58 -5.24
N ARG A 98 -3.22 -1.54 -4.79
CA ARG A 98 -2.72 -2.82 -4.27
C ARG A 98 -1.90 -3.56 -5.33
N ALA A 99 -2.42 -3.69 -6.55
CA ALA A 99 -1.72 -4.35 -7.65
C ALA A 99 -0.40 -3.66 -8.03
N ALA A 100 -0.30 -2.33 -7.86
CA ALA A 100 0.95 -1.60 -8.08
C ALA A 100 2.03 -2.01 -7.08
N ILE A 101 1.67 -2.09 -5.79
CA ILE A 101 2.58 -2.49 -4.72
C ILE A 101 3.00 -3.94 -4.91
N THR A 102 2.06 -4.84 -5.20
CA THR A 102 2.38 -6.25 -5.46
C THR A 102 3.38 -6.39 -6.61
N ARG A 103 3.11 -5.75 -7.75
CA ARG A 103 4.03 -5.76 -8.91
C ARG A 103 5.42 -5.21 -8.57
N GLU A 104 5.49 -4.17 -7.76
CA GLU A 104 6.78 -3.62 -7.31
C GLU A 104 7.51 -4.60 -6.39
N LEU A 105 6.83 -5.22 -5.42
CA LEU A 105 7.42 -6.24 -4.55
C LEU A 105 7.92 -7.45 -5.35
N ASP A 106 7.18 -7.91 -6.35
CA ASP A 106 7.59 -9.01 -7.25
C ASP A 106 8.82 -8.61 -8.07
N ASN A 107 8.86 -7.37 -8.57
CA ASN A 107 10.03 -6.85 -9.27
C ASN A 107 11.26 -6.80 -8.36
N ARG A 108 11.10 -6.38 -7.11
CA ARG A 108 12.20 -6.35 -6.13
C ARG A 108 12.69 -7.76 -5.82
N HIS A 109 11.78 -8.70 -5.59
CA HIS A 109 12.13 -10.11 -5.37
C HIS A 109 13.00 -10.68 -6.52
N ARG A 110 12.65 -10.34 -7.77
CA ARG A 110 13.41 -10.77 -8.96
C ARG A 110 14.74 -10.01 -9.16
N LEU A 111 14.76 -8.70 -8.93
CA LEU A 111 15.87 -7.82 -9.33
C LEU A 111 16.87 -7.54 -8.21
N TYR A 112 16.44 -7.45 -6.95
CA TYR A 112 17.32 -7.14 -5.82
C TYR A 112 18.46 -8.16 -5.67
N PRO A 113 18.26 -9.49 -5.80
CA PRO A 113 19.35 -10.44 -5.74
C PRO A 113 20.43 -10.18 -6.80
N LEU A 114 20.02 -9.76 -8.01
CA LEU A 114 20.94 -9.39 -9.09
C LEU A 114 21.72 -8.11 -8.75
N TRP A 115 21.06 -7.11 -8.19
CA TRP A 115 21.69 -5.84 -7.81
C TRP A 115 22.63 -6.01 -6.61
N ILE A 116 22.29 -6.87 -5.65
CA ILE A 116 23.16 -7.22 -4.52
C ILE A 116 24.44 -7.90 -5.02
N ARG A 117 24.33 -8.90 -5.90
CA ARG A 117 25.51 -9.54 -6.51
C ARG A 117 26.39 -8.57 -7.28
N LYS A 118 25.81 -7.50 -7.84
CA LYS A 118 26.54 -6.45 -8.57
C LYS A 118 27.05 -5.32 -7.67
N GLY A 119 26.84 -5.38 -6.36
CA GLY A 119 27.23 -4.32 -5.42
C GLY A 119 26.44 -3.02 -5.58
N GLN A 120 25.29 -3.04 -6.28
CA GLN A 120 24.43 -1.87 -6.52
C GLN A 120 23.43 -1.62 -5.39
N LEU A 121 23.24 -2.60 -4.51
CA LEU A 121 22.33 -2.56 -3.38
C LEU A 121 22.90 -3.45 -2.27
N THR A 122 22.84 -3.01 -1.01
CA THR A 122 23.22 -3.88 0.11
C THR A 122 22.05 -4.79 0.49
N GLN A 123 22.31 -5.96 1.07
CA GLN A 123 21.26 -6.84 1.58
C GLN A 123 20.37 -6.12 2.61
N ARG A 124 21.00 -5.37 3.51
CA ARG A 124 20.31 -4.57 4.54
C ARG A 124 19.32 -3.57 3.93
N ASP A 125 19.74 -2.84 2.89
CA ASP A 125 18.87 -1.87 2.23
C ASP A 125 17.74 -2.57 1.47
N ALA A 126 18.04 -3.69 0.80
CA ALA A 126 17.03 -4.50 0.11
C ALA A 126 15.92 -4.97 1.07
N ASP A 127 16.31 -5.47 2.24
CA ASP A 127 15.38 -5.93 3.27
C ASP A 127 14.56 -4.76 3.82
N LEU A 128 15.21 -3.64 4.15
CA LEU A 128 14.56 -2.44 4.65
C LEU A 128 13.52 -1.88 3.67
N PHE A 129 13.88 -1.73 2.40
CA PHE A 129 12.99 -1.20 1.37
C PHE A 129 11.81 -2.15 1.11
N THR A 130 12.07 -3.46 1.10
CA THR A 130 11.03 -4.48 0.93
C THR A 130 10.07 -4.47 2.12
N ARG A 131 10.59 -4.40 3.34
CA ARG A 131 9.82 -4.36 4.59
C ARG A 131 8.86 -3.18 4.63
N ARG A 132 9.35 -1.97 4.33
CA ARG A 132 8.54 -0.74 4.29
C ARG A 132 7.44 -0.82 3.23
N LEU A 133 7.75 -1.28 2.03
CA LEU A 133 6.73 -1.41 0.97
C LEU A 133 5.72 -2.53 1.26
N THR A 134 6.14 -3.61 1.92
CA THR A 134 5.25 -4.67 2.40
C THR A 134 4.29 -4.15 3.46
N CYS A 135 4.75 -3.26 4.35
CA CYS A 135 3.87 -2.57 5.29
C CYS A 135 2.77 -1.77 4.57
N MET A 136 3.08 -1.07 3.47
CA MET A 136 2.05 -0.37 2.69
C MET A 136 1.00 -1.34 2.13
N ARG A 137 1.44 -2.51 1.63
CA ARG A 137 0.52 -3.56 1.16
C ARG A 137 -0.41 -4.01 2.28
N ALA A 138 0.16 -4.28 3.46
CA ALA A 138 -0.60 -4.73 4.62
C ALA A 138 -1.66 -3.71 5.05
N ILE A 139 -1.36 -2.40 5.01
CA ILE A 139 -2.35 -1.34 5.29
C ILE A 139 -3.56 -1.43 4.36
N TYR A 140 -3.35 -1.66 3.05
CA TYR A 140 -4.47 -1.85 2.13
C TYR A 140 -5.25 -3.14 2.41
N GLU A 141 -4.58 -4.17 2.90
CA GLU A 141 -5.16 -5.47 3.25
C GLU A 141 -5.96 -5.44 4.55
N LEU A 142 -5.92 -4.34 5.33
CA LEU A 142 -6.88 -4.07 6.40
C LEU A 142 -8.28 -3.66 5.87
N GLY A 143 -8.37 -3.40 4.56
CA GLY A 143 -9.62 -3.14 3.87
C GLY A 143 -10.27 -1.78 4.18
N TYR A 144 -9.61 -0.88 4.92
CA TYR A 144 -10.19 0.41 5.34
C TYR A 144 -10.72 1.29 4.19
N ASP A 145 -10.12 1.13 3.01
CA ASP A 145 -10.41 1.93 1.81
C ASP A 145 -10.95 1.08 0.63
N TRP A 146 -11.45 -0.12 0.94
CA TRP A 146 -12.05 -1.04 -0.02
C TRP A 146 -13.56 -0.76 -0.14
N ASN A 147 -14.12 -0.64 -1.36
CA ASN A 147 -15.50 -1.09 -1.65
C ASN A 147 -15.86 -1.28 -3.12
N PRO A 148 -16.87 -2.15 -3.36
CA PRO A 148 -17.29 -2.62 -4.67
C PRO A 148 -18.04 -1.66 -5.57
N SER A 149 -18.85 -0.76 -5.00
CA SER A 149 -19.72 0.15 -5.73
C SER A 149 -19.27 1.61 -5.65
N ASN A 150 -18.42 1.96 -4.69
CA ASN A 150 -18.03 3.32 -4.26
C ASN A 150 -16.91 3.44 -3.17
N GLY A 151 -16.20 2.38 -2.75
CA GLY A 151 -15.00 2.43 -1.88
C GLY A 151 -15.01 2.40 -0.31
N ALA A 152 -16.12 2.35 0.47
CA ALA A 152 -16.17 1.99 1.93
C ALA A 152 -16.28 0.49 2.42
N ARG A 153 -15.48 0.10 3.44
CA ARG A 153 -15.35 -1.23 4.13
C ARG A 153 -16.62 -2.11 4.08
N CYS A 154 -16.48 -3.44 3.89
CA CYS A 154 -17.57 -4.42 4.06
C CYS A 154 -18.33 -4.19 5.38
N HIS A 155 -19.40 -3.40 5.37
CA HIS A 155 -20.41 -3.44 6.41
C HIS A 155 -21.42 -4.50 5.97
N PHE A 156 -21.20 -5.74 6.40
CA PHE A 156 -22.08 -6.90 6.14
C PHE A 156 -23.44 -6.81 6.87
N ALA A 157 -23.95 -5.61 7.08
CA ALA A 157 -25.10 -5.35 7.96
C ALA A 157 -26.43 -5.20 7.20
N SER A 158 -26.45 -5.32 5.87
CA SER A 158 -27.72 -5.36 5.11
C SER A 158 -28.27 -6.79 5.08
N ALA A 159 -29.56 -6.94 5.38
CA ALA A 159 -30.24 -8.24 5.40
C ALA A 159 -30.32 -8.91 4.01
N ALA A 160 -30.07 -8.16 2.93
CA ALA A 160 -29.96 -8.65 1.56
C ALA A 160 -28.90 -7.84 0.77
N PRO A 161 -27.71 -8.40 0.51
CA PRO A 161 -26.67 -7.72 -0.25
C PRO A 161 -27.06 -7.60 -1.74
N SER A 162 -26.78 -6.42 -2.30
CA SER A 162 -26.91 -6.14 -3.73
C SER A 162 -25.94 -6.98 -4.58
N PRO A 163 -26.17 -7.13 -5.90
CA PRO A 163 -25.22 -7.81 -6.79
C PRO A 163 -23.79 -7.25 -6.70
N ALA A 164 -23.64 -5.92 -6.67
CA ALA A 164 -22.34 -5.27 -6.52
C ALA A 164 -21.65 -5.64 -5.19
N GLU A 165 -22.40 -5.71 -4.09
CA GLU A 165 -21.88 -6.15 -2.78
C GLU A 165 -21.48 -7.63 -2.77
N ARG A 166 -22.13 -8.49 -3.56
CA ARG A 166 -21.74 -9.90 -3.71
C ARG A 166 -20.45 -10.06 -4.51
N ASP A 167 -20.35 -9.41 -5.66
CA ASP A 167 -19.14 -9.43 -6.50
C ASP A 167 -17.92 -8.90 -5.72
N ALA A 168 -18.16 -7.86 -4.91
CA ALA A 168 -17.21 -7.39 -3.91
C ALA A 168 -16.69 -8.50 -3.02
N ARG A 169 -17.63 -9.21 -2.39
CA ARG A 169 -17.33 -10.16 -1.35
C ARG A 169 -16.53 -11.31 -1.92
N GLU A 170 -16.86 -11.75 -3.12
CA GLU A 170 -16.08 -12.74 -3.86
C GLU A 170 -14.65 -12.25 -4.12
N GLN A 171 -14.47 -11.03 -4.61
CA GLN A 171 -13.14 -10.45 -4.83
C GLN A 171 -12.35 -10.31 -3.52
N TRP A 172 -12.99 -9.87 -2.44
CA TRP A 172 -12.38 -9.79 -1.12
C TRP A 172 -12.00 -11.17 -0.60
N HIS A 173 -12.81 -12.20 -0.84
CA HIS A 173 -12.52 -13.57 -0.42
C HIS A 173 -11.27 -14.14 -1.09
N ILE A 174 -11.03 -13.80 -2.37
CA ILE A 174 -9.79 -14.15 -3.06
C ILE A 174 -8.60 -13.50 -2.34
N ILE A 175 -8.71 -12.21 -1.98
CA ILE A 175 -7.66 -11.48 -1.26
C ILE A 175 -7.43 -12.06 0.14
N GLU A 176 -8.49 -12.39 0.89
CA GLU A 176 -8.40 -13.04 2.20
C GLU A 176 -7.68 -14.39 2.08
N THR A 177 -7.99 -15.16 1.03
CA THR A 177 -7.33 -16.45 0.76
C THR A 177 -5.86 -16.26 0.43
N GLU A 178 -5.52 -15.26 -0.40
CA GLU A 178 -4.13 -14.89 -0.69
C GLU A 178 -3.36 -14.48 0.58
N ILE A 179 -4.00 -13.70 1.46
CA ILE A 179 -3.42 -13.26 2.73
C ILE A 179 -3.21 -14.48 3.65
N ALA A 180 -4.23 -15.33 3.82
CA ALA A 180 -4.16 -16.53 4.64
C ALA A 180 -3.08 -17.51 4.16
N ALA A 181 -2.95 -17.68 2.83
CA ALA A 181 -1.93 -18.53 2.24
C ALA A 181 -0.49 -18.02 2.47
N ARG A 182 -0.30 -16.71 2.63
CA ARG A 182 1.03 -16.11 2.92
C ARG A 182 1.41 -16.18 4.39
N ASP A 183 0.46 -15.95 5.29
CA ASP A 183 0.78 -15.74 6.70
C ASP A 183 0.55 -16.98 7.59
N GLY A 184 -0.11 -18.05 7.10
CA GLY A 184 -0.37 -19.28 7.87
C GLY A 184 -1.24 -19.10 9.13
N GLN A 185 -1.49 -17.86 9.59
CA GLN A 185 -2.23 -17.47 10.79
C GLN A 185 -3.08 -16.18 10.61
N ALA A 186 -3.33 -15.73 9.36
CA ALA A 186 -3.89 -14.39 9.10
C ALA A 186 -5.30 -14.11 9.67
N GLN A 187 -6.04 -15.14 10.11
CA GLN A 187 -7.38 -14.98 10.67
C GLN A 187 -7.40 -14.31 12.05
N GLU A 188 -6.35 -14.41 12.85
CA GLU A 188 -6.34 -13.84 14.22
C GLU A 188 -6.10 -12.32 14.24
N ALA A 189 -5.45 -11.76 13.22
CA ALA A 189 -5.10 -10.33 13.17
C ALA A 189 -6.24 -9.42 12.67
N MET A 190 -7.27 -9.97 12.02
CA MET A 190 -8.42 -9.19 11.52
C MET A 190 -9.57 -9.06 12.53
N ALA A 191 -9.49 -9.76 13.67
CA ALA A 191 -10.54 -9.84 14.68
C ALA A 191 -10.39 -8.84 15.86
N LEU A 192 -9.38 -7.96 15.81
CA LEU A 192 -9.14 -6.87 16.77
C LEU A 192 -9.36 -5.50 16.10
#